data_AF-A0A2G6ET66-F1
#
_entry.id   AF-A0A2G6ET66-F1
#
_cell.length_a   1.000
_cell.length_b   1.000
_cell.length_c   1.000
_cell.angle_alpha   90.00
_cell.angle_beta   90.00
_cell.angle_gamma   90.00
#
_symmetry.space_group_name_H-M   'P 1'
#
loop_
_entity.id
_entity.type
_entity.pdbx_description
1 polymer ?
#
loop_
_entity_poly.entity_id
_entity_poly.type
_entity_poly.pdbx_seq_one_letter_code
_entity_poly.pdbx_strand_id
1 'polypeptide(L)'
;MDLLPQQLQFYGRSGDHKGAEANRLFDCIECGLCAYVCPSDIALVNIFQHSKGEILNARRKKAEAEHARQRFETRNARLAAAKAERAAKAAARYAKLQGKSTATPLVDKNPADSLDTAKHKPADKHDLIAAALTRTQAKQAERQAQNHSSTTAENSTAGQKTAANANGQDLIAAALARAQAKKAERQAQTANQPADSAKHHDNIKT
;
A
#
# COMPACT_ATOMS: atom_id res chain seq x y z
N MET A 1 7.08 40.86 21.27
CA MET A 1 7.03 39.40 21.01
C MET A 1 8.39 38.87 21.37
N ASP A 2 8.56 38.39 22.59
CA ASP A 2 9.85 37.87 23.04
C ASP A 2 9.93 36.39 22.71
N LEU A 3 10.88 36.05 21.84
CA LEU A 3 11.37 34.68 21.71
C LEU A 3 12.27 34.43 22.92
N LEU A 4 12.08 33.32 23.64
CA LEU A 4 12.97 32.92 24.73
C LEU A 4 13.86 31.76 24.26
N PRO A 5 15.08 32.02 23.76
CA PRO A 5 15.94 30.98 23.19
C PRO A 5 16.29 29.88 24.19
N GLN A 6 16.42 30.22 25.48
CA GLN A 6 16.69 29.26 26.55
C GLN A 6 15.57 28.22 26.70
N GLN A 7 14.30 28.65 26.66
CA GLN A 7 13.16 27.75 26.73
C GLN A 7 13.07 26.89 25.46
N LEU A 8 13.24 27.49 24.28
CA LEU A 8 13.27 26.76 23.02
C LEU A 8 14.39 25.71 22.98
N GLN A 9 15.55 26.00 23.56
CA GLN A 9 16.64 25.02 23.67
C GLN A 9 16.21 23.82 24.52
N PHE A 10 15.54 24.05 25.65
CA PHE A 10 15.06 22.98 26.51
C PHE A 10 14.04 22.08 25.78
N TYR A 11 13.05 22.69 25.11
CA TYR A 11 12.06 21.93 24.34
C TYR A 11 12.68 21.18 23.15
N GLY A 12 13.60 21.82 22.42
CA GLY A 12 14.27 21.19 21.29
C GLY A 12 15.17 20.01 21.70
N ARG A 13 15.86 20.10 22.85
CA ARG A 13 16.68 19.00 23.38
C ARG A 13 15.86 17.85 23.96
N SER A 14 14.69 18.15 24.53
CA SER A 14 13.78 17.13 25.06
C SER A 14 12.90 16.50 23.99
N GLY A 15 12.88 17.04 22.76
CA GLY A 15 11.97 16.59 21.71
C GLY A 15 10.51 17.01 21.94
N ASP A 16 10.25 17.93 22.88
CA ASP A 16 8.91 18.47 23.10
C ASP A 16 8.56 19.51 22.03
N HIS A 17 8.10 18.99 20.89
CA HIS A 17 7.68 19.79 19.75
C HIS A 17 6.47 20.68 20.06
N LYS A 18 5.57 20.27 20.96
CA LYS A 18 4.38 21.05 21.32
C LYS A 18 4.76 22.26 22.17
N GLY A 19 5.62 22.04 23.17
CA GLY A 19 6.20 23.12 23.96
C GLY A 19 6.99 24.09 23.09
N ALA A 20 7.77 23.59 22.12
CA ALA A 20 8.49 24.45 21.18
C ALA A 20 7.55 25.29 20.29
N GLU A 21 6.48 24.72 19.76
CA GLU A 21 5.46 25.46 19.00
C GLU A 21 4.78 26.54 19.84
N ALA A 22 4.39 26.22 21.07
CA ALA A 22 3.75 27.17 21.98
C ALA A 22 4.67 28.37 22.29
N ASN A 23 5.99 28.13 22.31
CA ASN A 23 7.00 29.16 22.53
C ASN A 23 7.53 29.76 21.23
N ARG A 24 6.69 29.78 20.19
CA ARG A 24 6.94 30.50 18.93
C ARG A 24 8.19 30.04 18.19
N LEU A 25 8.54 28.75 18.25
CA LEU A 25 9.69 28.21 17.51
C LEU A 25 9.69 28.63 16.03
N PHE A 26 8.51 28.75 15.40
CA PHE A 26 8.35 29.14 14.01
C PHE A 26 8.58 30.63 13.72
N ASP A 27 8.57 31.51 14.73
CA ASP A 27 8.90 32.93 14.56
C ASP A 27 10.43 33.14 14.45
N CYS A 28 11.23 32.14 14.85
CA CYS A 28 12.69 32.15 14.64
C CYS A 28 13.02 32.09 13.14
N ILE A 29 13.86 33.00 12.63
CA ILE A 29 14.31 32.98 11.22
C ILE A 29 15.63 32.23 10.98
N GLU A 30 16.17 31.55 12.00
CA GLU A 30 17.38 30.73 11.90
C GLU A 30 18.65 31.51 11.46
N CYS A 31 18.74 32.81 11.78
CA CYS A 31 19.84 33.67 11.36
C CYS A 31 21.21 33.38 11.98
N GLY A 32 21.31 32.49 12.97
CA GLY A 32 22.60 32.13 13.58
C GLY A 32 23.06 32.99 14.76
N LEU A 33 22.46 34.17 14.98
CA LEU A 33 22.97 35.13 15.98
C LEU A 33 23.04 34.54 17.40
N CYS A 34 22.04 33.73 17.79
CA CYS A 34 21.99 33.10 19.10
C CYS A 34 23.12 32.09 19.32
N ALA A 35 23.59 31.42 18.27
CA ALA A 35 24.71 30.49 18.38
C ALA A 35 26.05 31.23 18.51
N TYR A 36 26.21 32.34 17.79
CA TYR A 36 27.43 33.16 17.84
C TYR A 36 27.64 33.90 19.16
N VAL A 37 26.56 34.46 19.73
CA VAL A 37 26.63 35.28 20.95
C VAL A 37 26.74 34.43 22.23
N CYS A 38 26.44 33.13 22.15
CA CYS A 38 26.41 32.27 23.34
C CYS A 38 27.82 31.97 23.86
N PRO A 39 28.13 32.24 25.15
CA PRO A 39 29.45 31.96 25.74
C PRO A 39 29.72 30.46 25.93
N SER A 40 28.70 29.60 25.76
CA SER A 40 28.79 28.15 25.98
C SER A 40 28.99 27.34 24.69
N ASP A 41 29.18 28.00 23.55
CA ASP A 41 29.42 27.38 22.23
C ASP A 41 28.35 26.33 21.83
N ILE A 42 27.09 26.56 22.25
CA ILE A 42 25.97 25.67 21.93
C ILE A 42 25.42 26.01 20.54
N ALA A 43 25.33 24.99 19.67
CA ALA A 43 24.73 25.10 18.35
C ALA A 43 23.19 25.22 18.38
N LEU A 44 22.68 26.29 18.99
CA LEU A 44 21.24 26.57 19.18
C LEU A 44 20.42 26.48 17.88
N VAL A 45 20.96 27.01 16.79
CA VAL A 45 20.26 27.01 15.50
C VAL A 45 20.08 25.60 14.95
N ASN A 46 21.04 24.70 15.13
CA ASN A 46 20.91 23.30 14.69
C ASN A 46 19.77 22.60 15.44
N ILE A 47 19.62 22.87 16.74
CA ILE A 47 18.53 22.34 17.57
C ILE A 47 17.18 22.84 17.04
N PHE A 48 17.08 24.13 16.71
CA PHE A 48 15.84 24.72 16.21
C PHE A 48 15.49 24.22 14.81
N GLN A 49 16.46 24.13 13.90
CA GLN A 49 16.29 23.57 12.57
C GLN A 49 15.81 22.11 12.64
N HIS A 50 16.46 21.30 13.48
CA HIS A 50 16.04 19.91 13.69
C HIS A 50 14.60 19.84 14.21
N SER A 51 14.29 20.61 15.26
CA SER A 51 12.96 20.63 15.87
C SER A 51 11.87 21.06 14.88
N LYS A 52 12.13 22.09 14.08
CA LYS A 52 11.21 22.53 13.01
C LYS A 52 11.06 21.48 11.92
N GLY A 53 12.16 20.84 11.52
CA GLY A 53 12.14 19.75 10.55
C GLY A 53 11.25 18.60 11.01
N GLU A 54 11.40 18.15 12.26
CA GLU A 54 10.56 17.10 12.85
C GLU A 54 9.08 17.49 12.88
N ILE A 55 8.77 18.72 13.28
CA ILE A 55 7.39 19.22 13.28
C ILE A 55 6.81 19.22 11.85
N LEU A 56 7.55 19.76 10.88
CA LEU A 56 7.10 19.83 9.49
C LEU A 56 6.91 18.43 8.90
N ASN A 57 7.81 17.50 9.21
CA ASN A 57 7.69 16.09 8.83
C ASN A 57 6.44 15.44 9.44
N ALA A 58 6.18 15.69 10.73
CA ALA A 58 4.98 15.20 11.40
C ALA A 58 3.69 15.76 10.78
N ARG A 59 3.67 17.06 10.48
CA ARG A 59 2.53 17.72 9.79
C ARG A 59 2.31 17.15 8.39
N ARG A 60 3.37 16.92 7.62
CA ARG A 60 3.30 16.30 6.28
C ARG A 60 2.71 14.89 6.36
N LYS A 61 3.25 14.04 7.25
CA LYS A 61 2.74 12.67 7.47
C LYS A 61 1.26 12.68 7.88
N LYS A 62 0.85 13.64 8.72
CA LYS A 62 -0.56 13.80 9.10
C LYS A 62 -1.43 14.18 7.90
N ALA A 63 -1.02 15.16 7.10
CA ALA A 63 -1.76 15.58 5.92
C ALA A 63 -1.89 14.43 4.89
N GLU A 64 -0.83 13.67 4.66
CA GLU A 64 -0.84 12.48 3.80
C GLU A 64 -1.80 11.41 4.33
N ALA A 65 -1.81 11.16 5.65
CA ALA A 65 -2.72 10.22 6.30
C ALA A 65 -4.18 10.68 6.17
N GLU A 66 -4.48 11.96 6.38
CA GLU A 66 -5.85 12.49 6.21
C GLU A 66 -6.32 12.38 4.75
N HIS A 67 -5.46 12.73 3.79
CA HIS A 67 -5.79 12.56 2.37
C HIS A 67 -6.04 11.09 2.00
N ALA A 68 -5.24 10.16 2.53
CA ALA A 68 -5.45 8.73 2.33
C ALA A 68 -6.79 8.26 2.94
N ARG A 69 -7.15 8.75 4.14
CA ARG A 69 -8.44 8.47 4.78
C ARG A 69 -9.61 8.96 3.94
N GLN A 70 -9.57 10.21 3.47
CA GLN A 70 -10.61 10.78 2.61
C GLN A 70 -10.84 9.96 1.33
N ARG A 71 -9.75 9.53 0.68
CA ARG A 71 -9.84 8.66 -0.51
C ARG A 71 -10.44 7.30 -0.19
N PHE A 72 -10.07 6.73 0.95
CA PHE A 72 -10.62 5.45 1.41
C PHE A 72 -12.11 5.55 1.72
N GLU A 73 -12.53 6.58 2.46
CA GLU A 73 -13.92 6.85 2.80
C GLU A 73 -14.78 7.08 1.55
N THR A 74 -14.29 7.87 0.60
CA THR A 74 -14.97 8.10 -0.69
C THR A 74 -15.17 6.79 -1.46
N ARG A 75 -14.14 5.95 -1.53
CA ARG A 75 -14.24 4.63 -2.16
C ARG A 75 -15.24 3.74 -1.45
N ASN A 76 -15.20 3.74 -0.11
CA ASN A 76 -16.07 2.90 0.71
C ASN A 76 -17.54 3.32 0.59
N ALA A 77 -17.83 4.63 0.59
CA ALA A 77 -19.16 5.18 0.37
C ALA A 77 -19.72 4.75 -0.99
N ARG A 78 -18.92 4.83 -2.06
CA ARG A 78 -19.32 4.36 -3.41
C ARG A 78 -19.61 2.86 -3.42
N LEU A 79 -18.78 2.05 -2.77
CA LEU A 79 -18.98 0.59 -2.69
C LEU A 79 -20.22 0.24 -1.87
N ALA A 80 -20.46 0.93 -0.76
CA ALA A 80 -21.63 0.74 0.10
C ALA A 80 -22.92 1.07 -0.66
N ALA A 81 -22.96 2.19 -1.40
CA ALA A 81 -24.11 2.57 -2.23
C ALA A 81 -24.40 1.53 -3.32
N ALA A 82 -23.37 1.08 -4.04
CA ALA A 82 -23.52 0.04 -5.06
C ALA A 82 -23.99 -1.31 -4.48
N LYS A 83 -23.50 -1.69 -3.28
CA LYS A 83 -23.95 -2.89 -2.58
C LYS A 83 -25.40 -2.76 -2.11
N ALA A 84 -25.79 -1.61 -1.57
CA ALA A 84 -27.16 -1.34 -1.13
C ALA A 84 -28.14 -1.37 -2.31
N GLU A 85 -27.79 -0.76 -3.45
CA GLU A 85 -28.62 -0.81 -4.66
C GLU A 85 -28.76 -2.24 -5.19
N ARG A 86 -27.67 -3.01 -5.24
CA ARG A 86 -27.71 -4.42 -5.63
C ARG A 86 -28.55 -5.26 -4.68
N ALA A 87 -28.42 -5.03 -3.37
CA ALA A 87 -29.22 -5.72 -2.35
C ALA A 87 -30.71 -5.36 -2.48
N ALA A 88 -31.06 -4.09 -2.69
CA ALA A 88 -32.44 -3.66 -2.91
C ALA A 88 -33.04 -4.28 -4.18
N LYS A 89 -32.29 -4.30 -5.29
CA LYS A 89 -32.71 -4.96 -6.54
C LYS A 89 -32.88 -6.47 -6.34
N ALA A 90 -31.99 -7.13 -5.60
CA ALA A 90 -32.10 -8.56 -5.29
C ALA A 90 -33.30 -8.87 -4.40
N ALA A 91 -33.53 -8.06 -3.35
CA ALA A 91 -34.69 -8.18 -2.47
C ALA A 91 -36.01 -7.97 -3.23
N ALA A 92 -36.07 -6.96 -4.11
CA ALA A 92 -37.25 -6.72 -4.95
C ALA A 92 -37.50 -7.88 -5.93
N ARG A 93 -36.45 -8.51 -6.49
CA ARG A 93 -36.60 -9.72 -7.31
C ARG A 93 -37.12 -10.90 -6.49
N TYR A 94 -36.57 -11.12 -5.29
CA TYR A 94 -36.98 -12.20 -4.40
C TYR A 94 -38.45 -12.04 -3.94
N ALA A 95 -38.87 -10.83 -3.57
CA ALA A 95 -40.25 -10.54 -3.20
C ALA A 95 -41.24 -10.79 -4.36
N LYS A 96 -40.88 -10.42 -5.59
CA LYS A 96 -41.71 -10.69 -6.78
C LYS A 96 -41.85 -12.19 -7.09
N LEU A 97 -40.84 -12.99 -6.78
CA LEU A 97 -40.88 -14.45 -6.97
C LEU A 97 -41.80 -15.12 -5.93
N GLN A 98 -41.75 -14.68 -4.66
CA GLN A 98 -42.62 -15.22 -3.61
C GLN A 98 -44.11 -14.88 -3.80
N GLY A 99 -44.42 -13.68 -4.30
CA GLY A 99 -45.80 -13.31 -4.59
C GLY A 99 -46.44 -14.10 -5.75
N LYS A 100 -45.63 -14.86 -6.51
CA LYS A 100 -46.09 -15.67 -7.65
C LYS A 100 -46.13 -17.18 -7.34
N SER A 101 -45.73 -17.58 -6.13
CA SER A 101 -45.70 -18.98 -5.68
C SER A 101 -46.89 -19.40 -4.81
N THR A 102 -47.98 -18.62 -4.74
CA THR A 102 -49.28 -19.10 -4.24
C THR A 102 -50.15 -19.58 -5.40
N ALA A 103 -49.67 -20.58 -6.14
CA ALA A 103 -50.49 -21.37 -7.06
C ALA A 103 -49.88 -22.76 -7.24
N THR A 104 -50.55 -23.74 -6.61
CA THR A 104 -50.55 -25.20 -6.90
C THR A 104 -49.28 -26.02 -6.54
N PRO A 105 -49.38 -26.98 -5.60
CA PRO A 105 -48.44 -28.11 -5.54
C PRO A 105 -48.78 -29.08 -6.68
N LEU A 106 -47.91 -29.16 -7.69
CA LEU A 106 -47.98 -30.19 -8.73
C LEU A 106 -47.07 -31.36 -8.36
N VAL A 107 -47.74 -32.44 -8.00
CA VAL A 107 -47.26 -33.82 -7.91
C VAL A 107 -46.69 -34.27 -9.26
N ASP A 108 -45.66 -35.12 -9.20
CA ASP A 108 -44.99 -35.92 -10.24
C ASP A 108 -45.51 -35.85 -11.68
N LYS A 109 -44.56 -35.68 -12.63
CA LYS A 109 -44.46 -36.44 -13.89
C LYS A 109 -43.20 -36.04 -14.69
N ASN A 110 -42.21 -36.93 -14.71
CA ASN A 110 -41.51 -37.24 -15.95
C ASN A 110 -42.39 -38.28 -16.68
N PRO A 111 -42.59 -38.22 -18.00
CA PRO A 111 -41.56 -38.70 -18.93
C PRO A 111 -41.49 -37.95 -20.28
N ALA A 112 -40.38 -38.21 -20.98
CA ALA A 112 -40.22 -38.27 -22.44
C ALA A 112 -41.29 -37.59 -23.33
N ASP A 113 -40.94 -36.49 -23.99
CA ASP A 113 -40.64 -36.48 -25.44
C ASP A 113 -40.38 -35.04 -25.92
N SER A 114 -39.16 -34.79 -26.39
CA SER A 114 -38.79 -33.68 -27.28
C SER A 114 -37.38 -33.96 -27.79
N LEU A 115 -37.32 -34.97 -28.65
CA LEU A 115 -36.22 -35.22 -29.57
C LEU A 115 -36.13 -34.04 -30.56
N ASP A 116 -34.99 -33.36 -30.61
CA ASP A 116 -34.09 -33.35 -31.79
C ASP A 116 -33.07 -32.19 -31.67
N THR A 117 -31.84 -32.52 -31.27
CA THR A 117 -30.61 -32.11 -31.99
C THR A 117 -29.36 -32.61 -31.25
N ALA A 118 -28.68 -33.52 -31.93
CA ALA A 118 -27.22 -33.71 -31.97
C ALA A 118 -26.40 -33.40 -30.69
N LYS A 119 -26.15 -34.44 -29.91
CA LYS A 119 -24.81 -34.91 -29.50
C LYS A 119 -23.67 -33.90 -29.73
N HIS A 120 -23.37 -33.06 -28.74
CA HIS A 120 -22.05 -32.42 -28.63
C HIS A 120 -21.42 -32.64 -27.26
N LYS A 121 -20.21 -33.17 -27.32
CA LYS A 121 -19.33 -33.61 -26.24
C LYS A 121 -18.77 -32.38 -25.49
N PRO A 122 -18.56 -32.41 -24.16
CA PRO A 122 -18.04 -31.28 -23.38
C PRO A 122 -16.51 -31.08 -23.53
N ALA A 123 -15.97 -31.19 -24.76
CA ALA A 123 -14.53 -31.06 -25.03
C ALA A 123 -14.09 -29.63 -25.43
N ASP A 124 -14.98 -28.79 -25.96
CA ASP A 124 -14.54 -27.61 -26.70
C ASP A 124 -14.11 -26.40 -25.87
N LYS A 125 -14.51 -26.30 -24.59
CA LYS A 125 -14.15 -25.12 -23.78
C LYS A 125 -12.66 -25.11 -23.41
N HIS A 126 -12.06 -26.28 -23.21
CA HIS A 126 -10.65 -26.38 -22.84
C HIS A 126 -9.74 -26.13 -24.05
N ASP A 127 -10.15 -26.57 -25.24
CA ASP A 127 -9.40 -26.35 -26.49
C ASP A 127 -9.46 -24.89 -26.96
N LEU A 128 -10.60 -24.21 -26.74
CA LEU A 128 -10.73 -22.78 -27.00
C LEU A 128 -9.84 -21.93 -26.06
N ILE A 129 -9.68 -22.35 -24.80
CA ILE A 129 -8.79 -21.68 -23.84
C ILE A 129 -7.31 -21.92 -24.20
N ALA A 130 -6.95 -23.14 -24.60
CA ALA A 130 -5.60 -23.46 -25.07
C ALA A 130 -5.22 -22.67 -26.34
N ALA A 131 -6.15 -22.55 -27.30
CA ALA A 131 -5.97 -21.74 -28.51
C ALA A 131 -5.87 -20.23 -28.23
N ALA A 132 -6.57 -19.74 -27.20
CA ALA A 132 -6.45 -18.34 -26.77
C ALA A 132 -5.09 -18.06 -26.11
N LEU A 133 -4.60 -18.99 -25.29
CA LEU A 133 -3.31 -18.87 -24.60
C LEU A 133 -2.13 -18.87 -25.57
N THR A 134 -2.12 -19.77 -26.56
CA THR A 134 -1.06 -19.80 -27.60
C THR A 134 -1.03 -18.52 -28.43
N ARG A 135 -2.21 -17.95 -28.77
CA ARG A 135 -2.31 -16.67 -29.48
C ARG A 135 -1.79 -15.49 -28.67
N THR A 136 -2.04 -15.47 -27.35
CA THR A 136 -1.50 -14.43 -26.48
C THR A 136 0.01 -14.54 -26.28
N GLN A 137 0.55 -15.76 -26.23
CA GLN A 137 1.98 -16.00 -26.09
C GLN A 137 2.75 -15.64 -27.37
N ALA A 138 2.21 -16.00 -28.55
CA ALA A 138 2.79 -15.57 -29.84
C ALA A 138 2.85 -14.04 -29.96
N LYS A 139 1.78 -13.34 -29.57
CA LYS A 139 1.73 -11.87 -29.59
C LYS A 139 2.68 -11.23 -28.55
N GLN A 140 2.95 -11.90 -27.43
CA GLN A 140 3.97 -11.45 -26.47
C GLN A 140 5.39 -11.65 -27.02
N ALA A 141 5.67 -12.77 -27.70
CA ALA A 141 6.96 -13.01 -28.36
C ALA A 141 7.24 -12.00 -29.49
N GLU A 142 6.23 -11.65 -30.29
CA GLU A 142 6.34 -10.60 -31.32
C GLU A 142 6.64 -9.22 -30.72
N ARG A 143 5.99 -8.86 -29.59
CA ARG A 143 6.27 -7.59 -28.90
C ARG A 143 7.67 -7.57 -28.29
N GLN A 144 8.18 -8.71 -27.83
CA GLN A 144 9.56 -8.81 -27.33
C GLN A 144 10.57 -8.69 -28.49
N ALA A 145 10.29 -9.27 -29.66
CA ALA A 145 11.13 -9.13 -30.85
C ALA A 145 11.15 -7.70 -31.41
N GLN A 146 10.01 -7.00 -31.41
CA GLN A 146 9.92 -5.59 -31.83
C GLN A 146 10.62 -4.63 -30.85
N ASN A 147 10.57 -4.91 -29.54
CA ASN A 147 11.31 -4.12 -28.56
C ASN A 147 12.83 -4.32 -28.65
N HIS A 148 13.29 -5.43 -29.26
CA HIS A 148 14.72 -5.75 -29.42
C HIS A 148 15.31 -5.23 -30.75
N SER A 149 14.47 -4.90 -31.75
CA SER A 149 14.90 -4.33 -33.02
C SER A 149 14.97 -2.79 -33.01
N SER A 150 14.24 -2.12 -32.11
CA SER A 150 14.31 -0.66 -31.93
C SER A 150 15.53 -0.17 -31.14
N THR A 151 16.32 -1.06 -30.53
CA THR A 151 17.53 -0.70 -29.75
C THR A 151 18.85 -0.83 -30.53
N THR A 152 18.83 -1.20 -31.80
CA THR A 152 20.06 -1.51 -32.57
C THR A 152 20.32 -0.58 -33.76
N ALA A 153 19.53 0.49 -33.94
CA ALA A 153 19.66 1.40 -35.09
C ALA A 153 20.10 2.85 -34.79
N GLU A 154 20.38 3.20 -33.52
CA GLU A 154 20.92 4.52 -33.17
C GLU A 154 21.88 4.40 -31.97
N ASN A 155 23.15 4.06 -32.19
CA ASN A 155 24.26 4.69 -31.47
C ASN A 155 25.63 4.28 -32.04
N SER A 156 26.07 4.95 -33.10
CA SER A 156 27.49 5.01 -33.47
C SER A 156 27.92 6.47 -33.39
N THR A 157 28.44 6.92 -32.24
CA THR A 157 29.62 7.80 -32.11
C THR A 157 29.92 8.11 -30.63
N ALA A 158 31.09 7.65 -30.19
CA ALA A 158 31.97 8.16 -29.12
C ALA A 158 31.55 8.09 -27.63
N GLY A 159 32.28 7.27 -26.85
CA GLY A 159 33.04 7.80 -25.70
C GLY A 159 32.59 7.47 -24.26
N GLN A 160 32.87 6.24 -23.79
CA GLN A 160 33.37 5.88 -22.43
C GLN A 160 32.65 6.38 -21.14
N LYS A 161 31.90 5.49 -20.44
CA LYS A 161 32.28 4.83 -19.16
C LYS A 161 31.11 4.13 -18.42
N THR A 162 31.33 2.83 -18.14
CA THR A 162 30.85 1.98 -17.02
C THR A 162 29.35 1.71 -16.80
N ALA A 163 28.89 0.62 -17.43
CA ALA A 163 28.13 -0.51 -16.87
C ALA A 163 27.07 -0.26 -15.77
N ALA A 164 25.81 -0.13 -16.17
CA ALA A 164 24.65 -0.68 -15.46
C ALA A 164 23.45 -0.78 -16.41
N ASN A 165 23.45 -1.75 -17.32
CA ASN A 165 22.22 -2.21 -17.96
C ASN A 165 21.92 -3.62 -17.45
N ALA A 166 21.41 -3.70 -16.23
CA ALA A 166 20.87 -4.93 -15.69
C ALA A 166 19.41 -5.02 -16.12
N ASN A 167 19.06 -6.08 -16.83
CA ASN A 167 17.69 -6.37 -17.23
C ASN A 167 16.78 -6.28 -16.01
N GLY A 168 15.59 -5.68 -16.16
CA GLY A 168 14.66 -5.49 -15.03
C GLY A 168 14.29 -6.80 -14.30
N GLN A 169 14.45 -7.95 -14.95
CA GLN A 169 14.28 -9.27 -14.35
C GLN A 169 15.38 -9.62 -13.34
N ASP A 170 16.62 -9.18 -13.56
CA ASP A 170 17.75 -9.41 -12.66
C ASP A 170 17.64 -8.57 -11.38
N LEU A 171 17.09 -7.35 -11.50
CA LEU A 171 16.81 -6.49 -10.35
C LEU A 171 15.66 -7.04 -9.49
N ILE A 172 14.64 -7.63 -10.12
CA ILE A 172 13.52 -8.28 -9.42
C ILE A 172 14.01 -9.57 -8.72
N ALA A 173 14.86 -10.36 -9.37
CA ALA A 173 15.47 -11.55 -8.77
C ALA A 173 16.35 -11.19 -7.56
N ALA A 174 17.18 -10.15 -7.69
CA ALA A 174 18.00 -9.65 -6.58
C ALA A 174 17.15 -9.09 -5.42
N ALA A 175 16.02 -8.46 -5.71
CA ALA A 175 15.08 -7.97 -4.70
C ALA A 175 14.37 -9.13 -3.96
N LEU A 176 13.95 -10.17 -4.68
CA LEU A 176 13.36 -11.36 -4.07
C LEU A 176 14.35 -12.11 -3.18
N ALA A 177 15.60 -12.26 -3.61
CA ALA A 177 16.64 -12.93 -2.83
C ALA A 177 16.91 -12.18 -1.50
N ARG A 178 16.96 -10.84 -1.53
CA ARG A 178 17.10 -10.02 -0.31
C ARG A 178 15.89 -10.12 0.61
N ALA A 179 14.68 -10.19 0.05
CA ALA A 179 13.45 -10.35 0.83
C ALA A 179 13.39 -11.73 1.51
N GLN A 180 13.86 -12.78 0.83
CA GLN A 180 13.94 -14.14 1.38
C GLN A 180 15.00 -14.24 2.48
N ALA A 181 16.19 -13.64 2.30
CA ALA A 181 17.22 -13.58 3.33
C ALA A 181 16.71 -12.87 4.61
N LYS A 182 16.04 -11.73 4.45
CA LYS A 182 15.46 -10.98 5.57
C LYS A 182 14.32 -11.75 6.26
N LYS A 183 13.59 -12.60 5.53
CA LYS A 183 12.57 -13.48 6.12
C LYS A 183 13.20 -14.63 6.90
N ALA A 184 14.28 -15.22 6.40
CA ALA A 184 15.05 -16.25 7.09
C ALA A 184 15.71 -15.71 8.38
N GLU A 185 16.26 -14.50 8.34
CA GLU A 185 16.80 -13.81 9.53
C GLU A 185 15.72 -13.58 10.60
N ARG A 186 14.53 -13.11 10.19
CA ARG A 186 13.40 -12.91 11.13
C ARG A 186 12.90 -14.23 11.72
N GLN A 187 12.91 -15.31 10.94
CA GLN A 187 12.53 -16.64 11.41
C GLN A 187 13.56 -17.22 12.39
N ALA A 188 14.86 -17.01 12.14
CA ALA A 188 15.94 -17.38 13.06
C ALA A 188 15.88 -16.58 14.36
N GLN A 189 15.51 -15.29 14.31
CA GLN A 189 15.30 -14.47 15.50
C GLN A 189 14.09 -14.91 16.33
N THR A 190 12.99 -15.33 15.70
CA THR A 190 11.82 -15.86 16.43
C THR A 190 12.05 -17.26 17.01
N ALA A 191 13.00 -18.04 16.48
CA ALA A 191 13.32 -19.37 16.98
C ALA A 191 14.28 -19.36 18.19
N ASN A 192 14.96 -18.24 18.46
CA ASN A 192 15.99 -18.13 19.51
C ASN A 192 15.55 -17.27 20.71
N GLN A 193 14.25 -17.02 20.87
CA GLN A 193 13.70 -16.31 22.02
C GLN A 193 13.23 -17.33 23.08
N PRO A 194 13.90 -17.42 24.26
CA PRO A 194 13.47 -18.33 25.31
C PRO A 194 12.12 -17.88 25.90
N ALA A 195 11.22 -18.83 26.10
CA ALA A 195 9.96 -18.63 26.78
C ALA A 195 10.20 -18.38 28.27
N ASP A 196 10.34 -17.11 28.65
CA ASP A 196 10.30 -16.69 30.05
C ASP A 196 9.23 -15.60 30.26
N SER A 197 8.53 -15.73 31.38
CA SER A 197 7.64 -14.76 32.03
C SER A 197 6.13 -14.86 31.75
N ALA A 198 5.58 -16.06 31.95
CA ALA A 198 4.28 -16.19 32.63
C ALA A 198 4.50 -16.05 34.15
N LYS A 199 4.44 -14.83 34.69
CA LYS A 199 4.12 -14.45 36.09
C LYS A 199 4.41 -12.97 36.30
N HIS A 200 3.39 -12.12 36.19
CA HIS A 200 3.32 -10.94 37.05
C HIS A 200 1.89 -10.83 37.57
N HIS A 201 1.79 -10.94 38.89
CA HIS A 201 0.58 -11.10 39.67
C HIS A 201 -0.37 -9.91 39.55
N ASP A 202 -1.66 -10.24 39.41
CA ASP A 202 -2.79 -9.43 39.86
C ASP A 202 -2.59 -9.03 41.33
N ASN A 203 -2.63 -7.72 41.62
CA ASN A 203 -2.97 -7.23 42.94
C ASN A 203 -3.77 -5.93 42.84
N ILE A 204 -5.09 -6.08 42.65
CA ILE A 204 -6.10 -5.05 42.93
C ILE A 204 -7.22 -5.73 43.73
N LYS A 205 -7.10 -5.71 45.06
CA LYS A 205 -8.21 -5.54 46.04
C LYS A 205 -7.76 -5.89 47.45
N THR A 206 -7.64 -4.87 48.31
CA THR A 206 -8.42 -4.67 49.55
C THR A 206 -8.09 -3.31 50.11
#